data_AF-A0A9N9Q937-F1
#
_entry.id   AF-A0A9N9Q937-F1
#
_cell.length_a   1.000
_cell.length_b   1.000
_cell.length_c   1.000
_cell.angle_alpha   90.00
_cell.angle_beta   90.00
_cell.angle_gamma   90.00
#
_symmetry.space_group_name_H-M   'P 1'
#
loop_
_entity.id
_entity.type
_entity.pdbx_description
1 polymer ?
#
loop_
_entity_poly.entity_id
_entity_poly.type
_entity_poly.pdbx_seq_one_letter_code
_entity_poly.pdbx_strand_id
1 'polypeptide(L)'
;MKLIAVLLLPLLTSLTIVCPPVHYQPTNSTAGYPKLTPGTDGPADPATTQYQFNHVALLVKDLAETRKFYGDLLGMRMIFLYEETEDYSIMYMAHSQGGKNGTEYQTGAEMIAEKNDMQGLIEFTSSKSFTRSREYVPNTRQTLSHLGLIVPDVKALQERAEAFNATILKRVDDAPSLDNGSVVALGFGIDPASEEAQELIAPTKALGFFQFLVFADPDGNLIKAQQQIGSAAV
;
A
#
# COMPACT_ATOMS: atom_id res chain seq x y z
N MET A 1 20.19 62.42 -17.72
CA MET A 1 20.45 61.26 -16.84
C MET A 1 19.26 61.09 -15.89
N LYS A 2 18.38 60.12 -16.14
CA LYS A 2 17.29 59.75 -15.23
C LYS A 2 17.68 58.43 -14.57
N LEU A 3 17.85 58.43 -13.26
CA LEU A 3 18.09 57.24 -12.44
C LEU A 3 16.83 56.37 -12.46
N ILE A 4 16.96 55.12 -12.90
CA ILE A 4 15.95 54.07 -12.71
C ILE A 4 16.21 53.46 -11.33
N ALA A 5 15.29 53.66 -10.39
CA ALA A 5 15.29 52.98 -9.11
C ALA A 5 14.79 51.54 -9.30
N VAL A 6 15.69 50.57 -9.14
CA VAL A 6 15.33 49.14 -9.10
C VAL A 6 14.78 48.84 -7.71
N LEU A 7 13.47 48.57 -7.64
CA LEU A 7 12.79 48.14 -6.43
C LEU A 7 13.07 46.65 -6.23
N LEU A 8 13.97 46.31 -5.29
CA LEU A 8 14.19 44.93 -4.83
C LEU A 8 13.03 44.55 -3.90
N LEU A 9 12.14 43.67 -4.40
CA LEU A 9 11.07 43.05 -3.62
C LEU A 9 11.69 41.93 -2.76
N PRO A 10 11.51 41.91 -1.43
CA PRO A 10 12.02 40.83 -0.60
C PRO A 10 11.20 39.57 -0.86
N LEU A 11 11.87 38.50 -1.31
CA LEU A 11 11.30 37.15 -1.32
C LEU A 11 11.00 36.76 0.13
N LEU A 12 9.75 36.83 0.56
CA LEU A 12 9.31 36.15 1.78
C LEU A 12 9.32 34.64 1.48
N THR A 13 10.37 33.96 1.90
CA THR A 13 10.35 32.51 2.03
C THR A 13 9.39 32.17 3.15
N SER A 14 8.20 31.69 2.78
CA SER A 14 7.27 31.06 3.71
C SER A 14 7.95 29.82 4.30
N LEU A 15 8.56 29.95 5.48
CA LEU A 15 8.92 28.81 6.31
C LEU A 15 7.62 28.16 6.78
N THR A 16 7.08 27.25 5.98
CA THR A 16 6.16 26.24 6.48
C THR A 16 6.97 25.39 7.45
N ILE A 17 6.71 25.55 8.75
CA ILE A 17 7.14 24.60 9.77
C ILE A 17 6.35 23.32 9.49
N VAL A 18 6.86 22.50 8.58
CA VAL A 18 6.39 21.12 8.44
C VAL A 18 7.00 20.40 9.63
N CYS A 19 6.20 20.11 10.65
CA CYS A 19 6.62 19.17 11.69
C CYS A 19 7.13 17.91 10.97
N PRO A 20 8.38 17.48 11.20
CA PRO A 20 8.85 16.24 10.60
C PRO A 20 7.89 15.12 11.00
N PRO A 21 7.59 14.18 10.09
CA PRO A 21 6.70 13.08 10.39
C PRO A 21 7.20 12.39 11.67
N VAL A 22 6.31 12.24 12.66
CA VAL A 22 6.65 11.57 13.91
C VAL A 22 6.94 10.10 13.59
N HIS A 23 8.23 9.76 13.57
CA HIS A 23 8.67 8.38 13.37
C HIS A 23 8.19 7.54 14.55
N TYR A 24 7.22 6.67 14.30
CA TYR A 24 6.86 5.66 15.28
C TYR A 24 7.94 4.60 15.32
N GLN A 25 8.65 4.52 16.43
CA GLN A 25 9.59 3.45 16.71
C GLN A 25 8.95 2.54 17.77
N PRO A 26 8.60 1.28 17.43
CA PRO A 26 8.14 0.34 18.42
C PRO A 26 9.23 0.13 19.48
N THR A 27 8.84 0.12 20.75
CA THR A 27 9.77 -0.07 21.88
C THR A 27 9.45 -1.35 22.64
N ASN A 28 10.48 -1.95 23.23
CA ASN A 28 10.32 -3.16 24.04
C ASN A 28 9.68 -2.82 25.38
N SER A 29 8.72 -3.66 25.80
CA SER A 29 8.23 -3.66 27.16
C SER A 29 9.29 -4.20 28.12
N THR A 30 9.43 -3.57 29.30
CA THR A 30 10.29 -4.06 30.39
C THR A 30 9.68 -5.24 31.15
N ALA A 31 8.38 -5.51 30.96
CA ALA A 31 7.60 -6.48 31.73
C ALA A 31 6.97 -7.59 30.87
N GLY A 32 7.50 -7.85 29.66
CA GLY A 32 6.97 -8.90 28.78
C GLY A 32 6.89 -8.45 27.33
N TYR A 33 5.68 -8.34 26.79
CA TYR A 33 5.39 -7.97 25.39
C TYR A 33 4.93 -6.50 25.29
N PRO A 34 5.07 -5.83 24.13
CA PRO A 34 5.72 -6.32 22.90
C PRO A 34 7.25 -6.46 23.03
N LYS A 35 7.82 -7.39 22.25
CA LYS A 35 9.27 -7.58 22.07
C LYS A 35 9.61 -7.45 20.59
N LEU A 36 10.34 -6.40 20.24
CA LEU A 36 11.00 -6.16 18.99
C LEU A 36 12.45 -6.66 19.10
N THR A 37 12.80 -7.65 18.29
CA THR A 37 14.16 -8.16 18.14
C THR A 37 14.64 -7.81 16.73
N PRO A 38 15.60 -6.89 16.57
CA PRO A 38 16.21 -6.62 15.28
C PRO A 38 16.86 -7.89 14.71
N GLY A 39 16.76 -8.07 13.38
CA GLY A 39 17.45 -9.15 12.68
C GLY A 39 18.97 -8.99 12.76
N THR A 40 19.68 -10.10 12.92
CA THR A 40 21.16 -10.12 13.04
C THR A 40 21.80 -11.08 12.03
N ASP A 41 21.08 -11.41 10.96
CA ASP A 41 21.57 -12.27 9.89
C ASP A 41 22.82 -11.66 9.24
N GLY A 42 23.76 -12.54 8.84
CA GLY A 42 24.92 -12.14 8.06
C GLY A 42 24.55 -11.73 6.62
N PRO A 43 25.53 -11.40 5.78
CA PRO A 43 25.26 -11.10 4.37
C PRO A 43 24.57 -12.30 3.69
N ALA A 44 23.65 -12.02 2.77
CA ALA A 44 23.03 -13.04 1.93
C ALA A 44 24.09 -13.78 1.09
N ASP A 45 23.78 -15.01 0.68
CA ASP A 45 24.61 -15.74 -0.28
C ASP A 45 24.79 -14.90 -1.56
N PRO A 46 26.02 -14.64 -2.03
CA PRO A 46 26.28 -13.88 -3.26
C PRO A 46 25.45 -14.35 -4.47
N ALA A 47 25.14 -15.64 -4.56
CA ALA A 47 24.32 -16.22 -5.63
C ALA A 47 22.87 -15.72 -5.65
N THR A 48 22.36 -15.20 -4.54
CA THR A 48 20.98 -14.72 -4.38
C THR A 48 20.84 -13.20 -4.42
N THR A 49 21.96 -12.46 -4.54
CA THR A 49 21.99 -11.00 -4.46
C THR A 49 21.19 -10.29 -5.55
N GLN A 50 20.86 -10.98 -6.63
CA GLN A 50 20.06 -10.46 -7.74
C GLN A 50 18.62 -11.01 -7.76
N TYR A 51 18.23 -11.84 -6.78
CA TYR A 51 16.87 -12.37 -6.69
C TYR A 51 15.94 -11.28 -6.18
N GLN A 52 14.78 -11.15 -6.84
CA GLN A 52 13.79 -10.11 -6.52
C GLN A 52 12.39 -10.70 -6.56
N PHE A 53 11.53 -10.29 -5.63
CA PHE A 53 10.11 -10.55 -5.75
C PHE A 53 9.52 -9.61 -6.81
N ASN A 54 9.07 -10.19 -7.92
CA ASN A 54 8.52 -9.43 -9.04
C ASN A 54 7.06 -9.04 -8.80
N HIS A 55 6.17 -10.03 -8.65
CA HIS A 55 4.73 -9.80 -8.54
C HIS A 55 4.06 -10.66 -7.46
N VAL A 56 2.86 -10.24 -7.08
CA VAL A 56 1.83 -11.05 -6.42
C VAL A 56 0.64 -11.18 -7.35
N ALA A 57 0.00 -12.35 -7.37
CA ALA A 57 -1.19 -12.59 -8.19
C ALA A 57 -2.47 -12.54 -7.34
N LEU A 58 -3.45 -11.77 -7.80
CA LEU A 58 -4.80 -11.68 -7.24
C LEU A 58 -5.82 -12.22 -8.24
N LEU A 59 -6.77 -12.99 -7.72
CA LEU A 59 -7.92 -13.43 -8.50
C LEU A 59 -9.01 -12.37 -8.36
N VAL A 60 -9.52 -11.86 -9.47
CA VAL A 60 -10.50 -10.76 -9.49
C VAL A 60 -11.73 -11.09 -10.32
N LYS A 61 -12.88 -10.56 -9.91
CA LYS A 61 -14.17 -10.76 -10.59
C LYS A 61 -14.28 -9.95 -11.88
N ASP A 62 -13.71 -8.75 -11.92
CA ASP A 62 -13.86 -7.81 -13.03
C ASP A 62 -12.57 -6.99 -13.24
N LEU A 63 -11.94 -7.16 -14.41
CA LEU A 63 -10.68 -6.47 -14.74
C LEU A 63 -10.87 -4.97 -15.00
N ALA A 64 -12.04 -4.53 -15.44
CA ALA A 64 -12.33 -3.12 -15.68
C ALA A 64 -12.51 -2.37 -14.36
N GLU A 65 -13.26 -2.92 -13.41
CA GLU A 65 -13.37 -2.37 -12.04
C GLU A 65 -12.02 -2.34 -11.35
N THR A 66 -11.27 -3.46 -11.44
CA THR A 66 -9.90 -3.57 -10.92
C THR A 66 -8.99 -2.50 -11.52
N ARG A 67 -8.95 -2.37 -12.86
CA ARG A 67 -8.12 -1.38 -13.54
C ARG A 67 -8.49 0.04 -13.12
N LYS A 68 -9.79 0.33 -13.00
CA LYS A 68 -10.27 1.64 -12.55
C LYS A 68 -9.79 1.93 -11.13
N PHE A 69 -9.92 0.97 -10.21
CA PHE A 69 -9.45 1.14 -8.84
C PHE A 69 -7.92 1.34 -8.79
N TYR A 70 -7.13 0.38 -9.26
CA TYR A 70 -5.67 0.47 -9.15
C TYR A 70 -5.07 1.59 -10.02
N GLY A 71 -5.68 1.89 -11.17
CA GLY A 71 -5.25 2.96 -12.06
C GLY A 71 -5.67 4.35 -11.60
N ASP A 72 -6.97 4.56 -11.39
CA ASP A 72 -7.49 5.90 -11.08
C ASP A 72 -7.36 6.23 -9.59
N LEU A 73 -7.43 5.27 -8.66
CA LEU A 73 -7.22 5.53 -7.23
C LEU A 73 -5.73 5.57 -6.89
N LEU A 74 -4.99 4.56 -7.31
CA LEU A 74 -3.60 4.39 -6.87
C LEU A 74 -2.58 4.91 -7.89
N GLY A 75 -2.98 5.24 -9.12
CA GLY A 75 -2.04 5.74 -10.13
C GLY A 75 -1.17 4.65 -10.75
N MET A 76 -1.55 3.38 -10.63
CA MET A 76 -0.87 2.29 -11.33
C MET A 76 -1.16 2.35 -12.83
N ARG A 77 -0.24 1.81 -13.62
CA ARG A 77 -0.34 1.72 -15.07
C ARG A 77 -0.58 0.26 -15.44
N MET A 78 -1.50 0.05 -16.38
CA MET A 78 -1.64 -1.25 -17.03
C MET A 78 -0.42 -1.46 -17.92
N ILE A 79 0.36 -2.50 -17.59
CA ILE A 79 1.51 -2.94 -18.38
C ILE A 79 0.98 -3.63 -19.63
N PHE A 80 0.15 -4.66 -19.44
CA PHE A 80 -0.58 -5.35 -20.50
C PHE A 80 -1.85 -6.00 -19.97
N LEU A 81 -2.75 -6.29 -20.91
CA LEU A 81 -3.85 -7.25 -20.77
C LEU A 81 -3.58 -8.37 -21.77
N TYR A 82 -3.59 -9.61 -21.30
CA TYR A 82 -3.43 -10.81 -22.10
C TYR A 82 -4.69 -11.66 -21.97
N GLU A 83 -5.48 -11.68 -23.02
CA GLU A 83 -6.71 -12.48 -23.13
C GLU A 83 -6.33 -13.86 -23.66
N GLU A 84 -6.10 -14.83 -22.75
CA GLU A 84 -5.68 -16.18 -23.14
C GLU A 84 -6.81 -16.93 -23.86
N THR A 85 -8.03 -16.70 -23.40
CA THR A 85 -9.27 -17.24 -23.98
C THR A 85 -10.39 -16.20 -23.82
N GLU A 86 -11.56 -16.46 -24.40
CA GLU A 86 -12.75 -15.62 -24.21
C GLU A 86 -13.17 -15.50 -22.71
N ASP A 87 -12.77 -16.47 -21.90
CA ASP A 87 -13.23 -16.63 -20.51
C ASP A 87 -12.08 -16.56 -19.48
N TYR A 88 -10.87 -16.24 -19.91
CA TYR A 88 -9.70 -16.18 -19.02
C TYR A 88 -8.73 -15.10 -19.48
N SER A 89 -8.36 -14.20 -18.58
CA SER A 89 -7.51 -13.07 -18.88
C SER A 89 -6.60 -12.73 -17.72
N ILE A 90 -5.40 -12.24 -18.06
CA ILE A 90 -4.37 -11.81 -17.11
C ILE A 90 -4.02 -10.36 -17.41
N MET A 91 -4.07 -9.50 -16.39
CA MET A 91 -3.67 -8.10 -16.49
C MET A 91 -2.55 -7.82 -15.49
N TYR A 92 -1.46 -7.25 -15.97
CA TYR A 92 -0.38 -6.79 -15.09
C TYR A 92 -0.46 -5.28 -14.90
N MET A 93 -0.34 -4.82 -13.66
CA MET A 93 -0.23 -3.40 -13.34
C MET A 93 0.92 -3.13 -12.38
N ALA A 94 1.53 -1.94 -12.51
CA ALA A 94 2.55 -1.44 -11.57
C ALA A 94 2.55 0.09 -11.54
N HIS A 95 3.15 0.69 -10.52
CA HIS A 95 3.48 2.11 -10.58
C HIS A 95 4.60 2.35 -11.62
N SER A 96 4.50 3.46 -12.35
CA SER A 96 5.56 3.94 -13.23
C SER A 96 6.84 4.18 -12.40
N GLN A 97 7.98 3.69 -12.86
CA GLN A 97 9.28 3.91 -12.20
C GLN A 97 9.91 5.25 -12.66
N GLY A 98 9.11 6.31 -12.62
CA GLY A 98 9.54 7.68 -12.91
C GLY A 98 9.63 8.05 -14.40
N GLY A 99 9.31 7.13 -15.31
CA GLY A 99 9.54 7.31 -16.74
C GLY A 99 11.04 7.52 -17.02
N LYS A 100 11.71 6.57 -17.69
CA LYS A 100 13.17 6.63 -17.89
C LYS A 100 13.70 7.87 -18.63
N ASN A 101 12.80 8.75 -19.09
CA ASN A 101 13.08 10.01 -19.78
C ASN A 101 12.73 11.26 -18.96
N GLY A 102 12.49 11.15 -17.64
CA GLY A 102 12.16 12.29 -16.77
C GLY A 102 10.76 12.87 -17.01
N THR A 103 9.90 12.11 -17.68
CA THR A 103 8.52 12.49 -18.02
C THR A 103 7.51 12.09 -16.94
N GLU A 104 7.94 11.37 -15.90
CA GLU A 104 7.09 10.70 -14.87
C GLU A 104 6.12 9.65 -15.45
N TYR A 105 5.94 9.65 -16.77
CA TYR A 105 5.12 8.77 -17.55
C TYR A 105 5.95 7.68 -18.23
N GLN A 106 5.43 6.46 -18.23
CA GLN A 106 5.95 5.31 -18.93
C GLN A 106 4.80 4.65 -19.71
N THR A 107 5.04 4.33 -20.99
CA THR A 107 4.09 3.61 -21.84
C THR A 107 3.98 2.15 -21.43
N GLY A 108 2.86 1.49 -21.76
CA GLY A 108 2.72 0.05 -21.55
C GLY A 108 3.81 -0.75 -22.26
N ALA A 109 4.22 -0.37 -23.47
CA ALA A 109 5.29 -1.04 -24.22
C ALA A 109 6.65 -0.97 -23.52
N GLU A 110 7.02 0.19 -22.97
CA GLU A 110 8.24 0.34 -22.16
C GLU A 110 8.16 -0.51 -20.88
N MET A 111 7.01 -0.51 -20.19
CA MET A 111 6.83 -1.33 -19.00
C MET A 111 6.84 -2.83 -19.31
N ILE A 112 6.32 -3.27 -20.46
CA ILE A 112 6.38 -4.68 -20.91
C ILE A 112 7.83 -5.12 -21.06
N ALA A 113 8.67 -4.28 -21.69
CA ALA A 113 10.08 -4.58 -21.91
C ALA A 113 10.86 -4.74 -20.60
N GLU A 114 10.38 -4.13 -19.52
CA GLU A 114 11.04 -4.09 -18.22
C GLU A 114 10.39 -5.01 -17.19
N LYS A 115 9.22 -5.60 -17.49
CA LYS A 115 8.35 -6.18 -16.47
C LYS A 115 9.05 -7.20 -15.58
N ASN A 116 10.00 -7.97 -16.12
CA ASN A 116 10.70 -9.03 -15.40
C ASN A 116 11.77 -8.49 -14.44
N ASP A 117 12.23 -7.27 -14.68
CA ASP A 117 13.24 -6.56 -13.88
C ASP A 117 12.60 -5.52 -12.95
N MET A 118 11.28 -5.38 -12.99
CA MET A 118 10.51 -4.52 -12.11
C MET A 118 10.13 -5.24 -10.80
N GLN A 119 9.86 -4.48 -9.74
CA GLN A 119 9.33 -4.98 -8.47
C GLN A 119 7.96 -4.36 -8.17
N GLY A 120 7.18 -5.02 -7.31
CA GLY A 120 5.91 -4.48 -6.84
C GLY A 120 4.80 -4.48 -7.90
N LEU A 121 4.86 -5.42 -8.84
CA LEU A 121 3.80 -5.64 -9.82
C LEU A 121 2.64 -6.39 -9.15
N ILE A 122 1.43 -6.15 -9.64
CA ILE A 122 0.27 -6.98 -9.32
C ILE A 122 -0.21 -7.63 -10.61
N GLU A 123 -0.28 -8.95 -10.58
CA GLU A 123 -0.94 -9.77 -11.59
C GLU A 123 -2.40 -9.94 -11.19
N PHE A 124 -3.33 -9.58 -12.07
CA PHE A 124 -4.76 -9.77 -11.88
C PHE A 124 -5.28 -10.80 -12.86
N THR A 125 -5.87 -11.86 -12.33
CA THR A 125 -6.38 -12.97 -13.11
C THR A 125 -7.88 -13.07 -12.96
N SER A 126 -8.59 -13.07 -14.08
CA SER A 126 -10.06 -13.18 -14.11
C SER A 126 -10.48 -14.36 -14.95
N SER A 127 -11.49 -15.11 -14.48
CA SER A 127 -12.09 -16.20 -15.22
C SER A 127 -13.61 -16.20 -15.12
N LYS A 128 -14.32 -16.34 -16.25
CA LYS A 128 -15.78 -16.51 -16.24
C LYS A 128 -16.22 -17.84 -15.62
N SER A 129 -15.33 -18.83 -15.58
CA SER A 129 -15.57 -20.12 -14.91
C SER A 129 -15.67 -20.01 -13.37
N PHE A 130 -15.44 -18.83 -12.78
CA PHE A 130 -15.77 -18.58 -11.39
C PHE A 130 -17.29 -18.57 -11.21
N THR A 131 -17.86 -19.77 -11.02
CA THR A 131 -19.31 -20.02 -10.85
C THR A 131 -19.92 -19.31 -9.62
N ARG A 132 -19.10 -18.68 -8.78
CA ARG A 132 -19.48 -17.75 -7.71
C ARG A 132 -18.56 -16.53 -7.78
N SER A 133 -19.08 -15.32 -7.52
CA SER A 133 -18.21 -14.16 -7.30
C SER A 133 -17.21 -14.50 -6.20
N ARG A 134 -15.92 -14.38 -6.50
CA ARG A 134 -14.86 -14.53 -5.50
C ARG A 134 -14.78 -13.23 -4.74
N GLU A 135 -15.58 -13.09 -3.70
CA GLU A 135 -15.44 -11.99 -2.76
C GLU A 135 -14.48 -12.41 -1.66
N TYR A 136 -13.64 -11.48 -1.22
CA TYR A 136 -12.88 -11.61 0.00
C TYR A 136 -13.86 -11.86 1.16
N VAL A 137 -13.77 -13.04 1.77
CA VAL A 137 -14.54 -13.39 2.96
C VAL A 137 -13.63 -13.23 4.18
N PRO A 138 -13.76 -12.17 4.99
CA PRO A 138 -12.91 -11.94 6.16
C PRO A 138 -13.05 -13.11 7.12
N ASN A 139 -11.97 -13.87 7.33
CA ASN A 139 -11.94 -14.97 8.29
C ASN A 139 -10.49 -15.36 8.62
N THR A 140 -10.29 -16.11 9.70
CA THR A 140 -8.97 -16.51 10.20
C THR A 140 -8.27 -17.62 9.40
N ARG A 141 -8.87 -18.13 8.32
CA ARG A 141 -8.27 -19.15 7.44
C ARG A 141 -7.51 -18.56 6.25
N GLN A 142 -7.50 -17.24 6.13
CA GLN A 142 -6.81 -16.55 5.06
C GLN A 142 -5.29 -16.67 5.23
N THR A 143 -4.58 -16.87 4.13
CA THR A 143 -3.11 -16.93 4.13
C THR A 143 -2.47 -15.61 3.70
N LEU A 144 -3.12 -14.87 2.79
CA LEU A 144 -2.75 -13.51 2.44
C LEU A 144 -3.57 -12.54 3.29
N SER A 145 -2.89 -11.69 4.06
CA SER A 145 -3.52 -10.71 4.93
C SER A 145 -3.89 -9.41 4.20
N HIS A 146 -2.88 -8.72 3.65
CA HIS A 146 -3.05 -7.44 2.97
C HIS A 146 -1.86 -7.14 2.04
N LEU A 147 -2.09 -6.26 1.07
CA LEU A 147 -1.02 -5.61 0.31
C LEU A 147 -0.51 -4.39 1.07
N GLY A 148 0.81 -4.18 1.08
CA GLY A 148 1.42 -2.98 1.62
C GLY A 148 1.55 -1.90 0.55
N LEU A 149 1.08 -0.69 0.84
CA LEU A 149 1.23 0.48 -0.01
C LEU A 149 2.00 1.57 0.76
N ILE A 150 3.01 2.17 0.15
CA ILE A 150 3.72 3.31 0.72
C ILE A 150 3.26 4.57 -0.01
N VAL A 151 2.90 5.62 0.74
CA VAL A 151 2.48 6.91 0.17
C VAL A 151 3.17 8.11 0.83
N PRO A 152 3.43 9.21 0.11
CA PRO A 152 4.03 10.42 0.67
C PRO A 152 3.18 11.13 1.72
N ASP A 153 1.85 10.94 1.71
CA ASP A 153 0.94 11.46 2.72
C ASP A 153 -0.27 10.51 2.82
N VAL A 154 -0.37 9.81 3.94
CA VAL A 154 -1.44 8.83 4.18
C VAL A 154 -2.81 9.48 4.41
N LYS A 155 -2.86 10.71 4.95
CA LYS A 155 -4.12 11.45 5.12
C LYS A 155 -4.63 11.98 3.78
N ALA A 156 -3.74 12.49 2.94
CA ALA A 156 -4.10 12.87 1.57
C ALA A 156 -4.62 11.66 0.76
N LEU A 157 -4.00 10.49 0.92
CA LEU A 157 -4.53 9.25 0.32
C LEU A 157 -5.92 8.92 0.86
N GLN A 158 -6.15 9.03 2.17
CA GLN A 158 -7.46 8.77 2.76
C GLN A 158 -8.53 9.69 2.16
N GLU A 159 -8.31 11.00 2.10
CA GLU A 159 -9.25 11.95 1.50
C GLU A 159 -9.53 11.60 0.03
N ARG A 160 -8.49 11.22 -0.72
CA ARG A 160 -8.61 10.77 -2.10
C ARG A 160 -9.43 9.48 -2.22
N ALA A 161 -9.25 8.53 -1.31
CA ALA A 161 -10.01 7.28 -1.27
C ALA A 161 -11.49 7.52 -0.92
N GLU A 162 -11.77 8.43 0.01
CA GLU A 162 -13.13 8.88 0.34
C GLU A 162 -13.80 9.52 -0.87
N ALA A 163 -13.12 10.45 -1.56
CA ALA A 163 -13.64 11.08 -2.77
C ALA A 163 -13.86 10.09 -3.93
N PHE A 164 -13.09 9.00 -3.97
CA PHE A 164 -13.24 7.91 -4.94
C PHE A 164 -14.39 6.95 -4.59
N ASN A 165 -14.98 7.07 -3.40
CA ASN A 165 -15.93 6.10 -2.81
C ASN A 165 -15.32 4.69 -2.64
N ALA A 166 -14.05 4.62 -2.25
CA ALA A 166 -13.43 3.35 -1.88
C ALA A 166 -13.94 2.83 -0.53
N THR A 167 -13.93 1.52 -0.34
CA THR A 167 -14.30 0.88 0.93
C THR A 167 -13.20 1.10 1.97
N ILE A 168 -13.38 2.08 2.86
CA ILE A 168 -12.47 2.33 3.98
C ILE A 168 -12.89 1.48 5.17
N LEU A 169 -11.96 0.66 5.67
CA LEU A 169 -12.18 -0.28 6.76
C LEU A 169 -11.58 0.21 8.08
N LYS A 170 -10.52 1.02 8.01
CA LYS A 170 -9.92 1.72 9.14
C LYS A 170 -9.25 3.00 8.66
N ARG A 171 -9.63 4.14 9.23
CA ARG A 171 -9.03 5.45 8.95
C ARG A 171 -7.72 5.64 9.71
N VAL A 172 -6.89 6.55 9.22
CA VAL A 172 -5.77 7.11 9.98
C VAL A 172 -6.30 7.66 11.31
N ASP A 173 -5.53 7.51 12.38
CA ASP A 173 -5.86 7.87 13.77
C ASP A 173 -6.93 7.00 14.46
N ASP A 174 -7.63 6.11 13.76
CA ASP A 174 -8.53 5.13 14.40
C ASP A 174 -7.74 4.18 15.32
N ALA A 175 -8.31 3.92 16.49
CA ALA A 175 -7.84 2.87 17.40
C ALA A 175 -8.20 1.47 16.87
N PRO A 176 -7.47 0.41 17.28
CA PRO A 176 -7.92 -0.96 17.04
C PRO A 176 -9.33 -1.17 17.61
N SER A 177 -10.21 -1.76 16.80
CA SER A 177 -11.53 -2.21 17.22
C SER A 177 -11.67 -3.72 16.99
N LEU A 178 -12.29 -4.38 17.98
CA LEU A 178 -12.66 -5.79 17.96
C LEU A 178 -14.17 -5.98 17.81
N ASP A 179 -14.90 -4.93 17.46
CA ASP A 179 -16.36 -4.99 17.40
C ASP A 179 -16.82 -6.05 16.38
N ASN A 180 -17.73 -6.92 16.83
CA ASN A 180 -18.59 -7.87 16.10
C ASN A 180 -18.23 -8.13 14.62
N GLY A 181 -17.12 -8.86 14.38
CA GLY A 181 -16.70 -9.22 13.01
C GLY A 181 -15.80 -8.19 12.34
N SER A 182 -15.01 -7.44 13.12
CA SER A 182 -13.97 -6.53 12.64
C SER A 182 -13.18 -7.12 11.48
N VAL A 183 -13.47 -6.63 10.27
CA VAL A 183 -12.83 -7.07 9.02
C VAL A 183 -11.32 -6.86 9.09
N VAL A 184 -10.89 -5.79 9.75
CA VAL A 184 -9.47 -5.47 9.93
C VAL A 184 -8.80 -6.48 10.87
N ALA A 185 -9.44 -6.85 11.99
CA ALA A 185 -8.90 -7.89 12.87
C ALA A 185 -8.80 -9.24 12.14
N LEU A 186 -9.89 -9.67 11.49
CA LEU A 186 -9.95 -10.93 10.75
C LEU A 186 -8.92 -10.99 9.62
N GLY A 187 -8.80 -9.92 8.84
CA GLY A 187 -7.80 -9.84 7.78
C GLY A 187 -6.37 -9.79 8.28
N PHE A 188 -6.14 -9.40 9.54
CA PHE A 188 -4.84 -9.45 10.20
C PHE A 188 -4.62 -10.78 10.95
N GLY A 189 -5.51 -11.76 10.75
CA GLY A 189 -5.41 -13.10 11.34
C GLY A 189 -5.84 -13.16 12.80
N ILE A 190 -6.53 -12.15 13.32
CA ILE A 190 -7.01 -12.06 14.70
C ILE A 190 -8.50 -12.39 14.70
N ASP A 191 -8.90 -13.41 15.45
CA ASP A 191 -10.32 -13.64 15.74
C ASP A 191 -10.78 -12.58 16.75
N PRO A 192 -11.62 -11.61 16.37
CA PRO A 192 -12.05 -10.55 17.28
C PRO A 192 -12.85 -11.06 18.48
N ALA A 193 -13.38 -12.29 18.41
CA ALA A 193 -14.11 -12.92 19.51
C ALA A 193 -13.20 -13.69 20.48
N SER A 194 -11.90 -13.83 20.21
CA SER A 194 -10.98 -14.56 21.09
C SER A 194 -10.54 -13.73 22.29
N GLU A 195 -10.20 -14.41 23.39
CA GLU A 195 -9.61 -13.76 24.57
C GLU A 195 -8.27 -13.09 24.23
N GLU A 196 -7.48 -13.73 23.36
CA GLU A 196 -6.18 -13.24 22.88
C GLU A 196 -6.29 -11.89 22.17
N ALA A 197 -7.39 -11.63 21.45
CA ALA A 197 -7.56 -10.39 20.71
C ALA A 197 -7.53 -9.14 21.61
N GLN A 198 -8.07 -9.24 22.84
CA GLN A 198 -8.04 -8.14 23.80
C GLN A 198 -6.62 -7.81 24.26
N GLU A 199 -5.78 -8.83 24.46
CA GLU A 199 -4.39 -8.66 24.87
C GLU A 199 -3.53 -7.99 23.78
N LEU A 200 -3.95 -8.09 22.51
CA LEU A 200 -3.24 -7.50 21.38
C LEU A 200 -3.49 -6.00 21.21
N ILE A 201 -4.57 -5.43 21.77
CA ILE A 201 -4.93 -4.02 21.55
C ILE A 201 -3.77 -3.08 21.91
N ALA A 202 -3.21 -3.21 23.12
CA ALA A 202 -2.14 -2.32 23.57
C ALA A 202 -0.81 -2.52 22.79
N PRO A 203 -0.31 -3.75 22.58
CA PRO A 203 0.83 -4.00 21.71
C PRO A 203 0.65 -3.51 20.28
N THR A 204 -0.54 -3.68 19.68
CA THR A 204 -0.83 -3.22 18.31
C THR A 204 -0.83 -1.71 18.21
N LYS A 205 -1.41 -1.01 19.20
CA LYS A 205 -1.25 0.45 19.35
C LYS A 205 0.24 0.82 19.44
N ALA A 206 1.00 0.06 20.23
CA ALA A 206 2.43 0.19 20.39
C ALA A 206 3.28 -0.28 19.19
N LEU A 207 2.65 -0.68 18.08
CA LEU A 207 3.30 -0.96 16.80
C LEU A 207 3.01 0.13 15.76
N GLY A 208 2.22 1.14 16.14
CA GLY A 208 1.88 2.27 15.25
C GLY A 208 0.57 2.07 14.49
N PHE A 209 -0.39 1.30 15.03
CA PHE A 209 -1.68 1.06 14.38
C PHE A 209 -2.42 2.33 13.92
N PHE A 210 -2.28 3.42 14.67
CA PHE A 210 -2.90 4.70 14.33
C PHE A 210 -2.37 5.32 13.03
N GLN A 211 -1.18 4.92 12.56
CA GLN A 211 -0.45 5.62 11.50
C GLN A 211 -0.78 5.18 10.08
N PHE A 212 -1.54 4.11 9.90
CA PHE A 212 -1.86 3.58 8.58
C PHE A 212 -3.35 3.64 8.27
N LEU A 213 -3.67 3.62 6.99
CA LEU A 213 -5.03 3.46 6.45
C LEU A 213 -5.22 2.00 6.04
N VAL A 214 -6.39 1.42 6.30
CA VAL A 214 -6.81 0.14 5.68
C VAL A 214 -8.08 0.38 4.88
N PHE A 215 -8.02 -0.01 3.61
CA PHE A 215 -9.12 0.07 2.66
C PHE A 215 -9.09 -1.18 1.78
N ALA A 216 -10.15 -1.41 1.02
CA ALA A 216 -10.29 -2.60 0.20
C ALA A 216 -10.45 -2.28 -1.30
N ASP A 217 -9.94 -3.19 -2.13
CA ASP A 217 -10.18 -3.19 -3.57
C ASP A 217 -11.63 -3.66 -3.89
N PRO A 218 -12.05 -3.66 -5.18
CA PRO A 218 -13.41 -4.06 -5.57
C PRO A 218 -13.80 -5.51 -5.22
N ASP A 219 -12.81 -6.38 -5.00
CA ASP A 219 -12.99 -7.77 -4.60
C ASP A 219 -12.88 -7.95 -3.08
N GLY A 220 -12.59 -6.88 -2.34
CA GLY A 220 -12.47 -6.84 -0.89
C GLY A 220 -11.07 -7.15 -0.35
N ASN A 221 -10.06 -7.33 -1.21
CA ASN A 221 -8.67 -7.54 -0.78
C ASN A 221 -8.16 -6.33 -0.03
N LEU A 222 -7.50 -6.57 1.10
CA LEU A 222 -7.06 -5.49 1.99
C LEU A 222 -5.78 -4.82 1.47
N ILE A 223 -5.77 -3.49 1.52
CA ILE A 223 -4.60 -2.66 1.24
C ILE A 223 -4.32 -1.83 2.49
N LYS A 224 -3.11 -1.97 3.03
CA LYS A 224 -2.59 -1.18 4.14
C LYS A 224 -1.66 -0.10 3.59
N ALA A 225 -2.13 1.14 3.59
CA ALA A 225 -1.30 2.28 3.20
C ALA A 225 -0.59 2.89 4.41
N GLN A 226 0.73 3.03 4.30
CA GLN A 226 1.59 3.59 5.33
C GLN A 226 2.37 4.79 4.80
N GLN A 227 2.65 5.71 5.71
CA GLN A 227 3.42 6.91 5.45
C GLN A 227 4.84 6.55 4.98
N GLN A 228 5.27 7.14 3.86
CA GLN A 228 6.67 7.10 3.47
C GLN A 228 7.47 7.88 4.51
N ILE A 229 8.48 7.20 5.04
CA ILE A 229 9.43 7.82 5.93
C ILE A 229 10.54 8.37 5.03
N GLY A 230 10.61 9.70 4.91
CA GLY A 230 11.69 10.37 4.19
C GLY A 230 13.06 9.94 4.75
N SER A 231 14.09 9.91 3.90
CA SER A 231 15.44 9.64 4.37
C SER A 231 15.90 10.77 5.29
N ALA A 232 15.71 10.62 6.60
CA ALA A 232 16.73 11.12 7.51
C ALA A 232 17.98 10.30 7.15
N ALA A 233 18.97 10.95 6.56
CA ALA A 233 20.27 10.34 6.33
C ALA A 233 20.71 9.69 7.64
N VAL A 234 20.79 8.36 7.63
CA VAL A 234 21.52 7.57 8.64
C VAL A 234 23.00 7.66 8.29
#